data_AF-A0A6G3MJX5-F1
#
_entry.id   AF-A0A6G3MJX5-F1
#
_cell.length_a   1.000
_cell.length_b   1.000
_cell.length_c   1.000
_cell.angle_alpha   90.00
_cell.angle_beta   90.00
_cell.angle_gamma   90.00
#
_symmetry.space_group_name_H-M   'P 1'
#
loop_
_entity.id
_entity.type
_entity.pdbx_description
1 polymer ?
#
loop_
_entity_poly.entity_id
_entity_poly.type
_entity_poly.pdbx_seq_one_letter_code
_entity_poly.pdbx_strand_id
1 'polypeptide(L)'
;MKLPNLKNIKYSTLRYFRNLGDLFYNKKERTIFKRPPRQFLFACIFYTVYYGALFGLCAIVYLFLYFLVFGNSPIPHSPNTDLLVKNIALFPLTNNYVLKSFNKADSNTYNYEIQEIQQALNEYDTVDSNKICSPGGSNNGACKFDVKQLGPCATSPYGFDTGIPCLYFRLGKVGKFIDQTRL
;
A
#
# COMPACT_ATOMS: atom_id res chain seq x y z
N MET A 1 -30.24 26.13 -32.03
CA MET A 1 -30.57 25.24 -30.88
C MET A 1 -31.69 25.89 -30.06
N LYS A 2 -32.90 25.31 -30.03
CA LYS A 2 -34.00 25.79 -29.18
C LYS A 2 -33.81 25.20 -27.77
N LEU A 3 -33.61 26.06 -26.77
CA LEU A 3 -33.55 25.68 -25.36
C LEU A 3 -34.88 25.04 -24.92
N PRO A 4 -34.87 23.86 -24.29
CA PRO A 4 -36.08 23.23 -23.79
C PRO A 4 -36.74 24.08 -22.70
N ASN A 5 -38.07 24.20 -22.79
CA ASN A 5 -38.88 25.03 -21.91
C ASN A 5 -38.85 24.50 -20.47
N LEU A 6 -38.41 25.33 -19.50
CA LEU A 6 -38.23 24.98 -18.09
C LEU A 6 -39.49 24.38 -17.42
N LYS A 7 -40.69 24.70 -17.91
CA LYS A 7 -41.93 24.08 -17.42
C LYS A 7 -41.95 22.56 -17.67
N ASN A 8 -41.53 22.09 -18.85
CA ASN A 8 -41.56 20.66 -19.19
C ASN A 8 -40.61 19.82 -18.32
N ILE A 9 -39.50 20.40 -17.87
CA ILE A 9 -38.51 19.74 -16.99
C ILE A 9 -39.07 19.57 -15.56
N LYS A 10 -39.85 20.53 -15.05
CA LYS A 10 -40.53 20.38 -13.76
C LYS A 10 -41.64 19.32 -13.82
N TYR A 11 -42.41 19.27 -14.90
CA TYR A 11 -43.47 18.27 -15.04
C TYR A 11 -42.94 16.83 -15.18
N SER A 12 -41.79 16.64 -15.84
CA SER A 12 -41.18 15.31 -15.97
C SER A 12 -40.62 14.78 -14.65
N THR A 13 -39.90 15.62 -13.90
CA THR A 13 -39.32 15.26 -12.59
C THR A 13 -40.41 14.97 -11.55
N LEU A 14 -41.46 15.81 -11.47
CA LEU A 14 -42.63 15.55 -10.62
C LEU A 14 -43.34 14.24 -10.95
N ARG A 15 -43.47 13.89 -12.24
CA ARG A 15 -44.06 12.61 -12.67
C ARG A 15 -43.18 11.42 -12.29
N TYR A 16 -41.85 11.55 -12.41
CA TYR A 16 -40.88 10.54 -11.99
C TYR A 16 -40.91 10.30 -10.48
N PHE A 17 -40.89 11.35 -9.67
CA PHE A 17 -40.99 11.24 -8.21
C PHE A 17 -42.35 10.70 -7.74
N ARG A 18 -43.44 11.03 -8.43
CA ARG A 18 -44.75 10.44 -8.15
C ARG A 18 -44.78 8.94 -8.45
N ASN A 19 -44.20 8.53 -9.59
CA ASN A 19 -44.09 7.11 -9.94
C ASN A 19 -43.17 6.33 -8.99
N LEU A 20 -42.09 6.96 -8.49
CA LEU A 20 -41.26 6.40 -7.42
C LEU A 20 -42.04 6.31 -6.11
N GLY A 21 -42.78 7.35 -5.74
CA GLY A 21 -43.64 7.34 -4.56
C GLY A 21 -44.68 6.21 -4.59
N ASP A 22 -45.30 5.98 -5.75
CA ASP A 22 -46.25 4.88 -5.98
C ASP A 22 -45.58 3.49 -5.89
N LEU A 23 -44.26 3.40 -6.12
CA LEU A 23 -43.47 2.17 -5.94
C LEU A 23 -43.19 1.88 -4.45
N PHE A 24 -42.95 2.93 -3.65
CA PHE A 24 -42.72 2.79 -2.22
C PHE A 24 -44.03 2.56 -1.45
N TYR A 25 -45.09 3.30 -1.77
CA TYR A 25 -46.34 3.27 -1.02
C TYR A 25 -47.55 3.44 -1.95
N ASN A 26 -48.35 2.38 -2.09
CA ASN A 26 -49.61 2.46 -2.82
C ASN A 26 -50.74 2.87 -1.86
N LYS A 27 -51.15 4.14 -1.92
CA LYS A 27 -52.23 4.68 -1.07
C LYS A 27 -53.58 3.98 -1.30
N LYS A 28 -53.82 3.44 -2.50
CA LYS A 28 -55.09 2.75 -2.85
C LYS A 28 -55.20 1.39 -2.17
N GLU A 29 -54.10 0.65 -2.10
CA GLU A 29 -54.05 -0.72 -1.57
C GLU A 29 -53.50 -0.77 -0.13
N ARG A 30 -53.03 0.36 0.42
CA ARG A 30 -52.34 0.46 1.72
C ARG A 30 -51.17 -0.51 1.86
N THR A 31 -50.45 -0.75 0.76
CA THR A 31 -49.28 -1.65 0.70
C THR A 31 -47.98 -0.85 0.56
N ILE A 32 -46.93 -1.31 1.25
CA ILE A 32 -45.56 -0.83 1.11
C ILE A 32 -44.81 -1.85 0.26
N PHE A 33 -44.13 -1.42 -0.82
CA PHE A 33 -43.43 -2.34 -1.75
C PHE A 33 -44.29 -3.54 -2.20
N LYS A 34 -45.55 -3.29 -2.55
CA LYS A 34 -46.55 -4.32 -2.95
C LYS A 34 -46.84 -5.39 -1.88
N ARG A 35 -46.43 -5.18 -0.63
CA ARG A 35 -46.72 -6.08 0.50
C ARG A 35 -47.52 -5.33 1.59
N PRO A 36 -48.33 -6.02 2.39
CA PRO A 36 -48.99 -5.40 3.52
C PRO A 36 -47.94 -4.95 4.56
N PRO A 37 -48.13 -3.79 5.21
CA PRO A 37 -47.12 -3.16 6.06
C PRO A 37 -46.68 -4.05 7.23
N ARG A 38 -47.60 -4.88 7.74
CA ARG A 38 -47.30 -5.87 8.78
C ARG A 38 -46.30 -6.93 8.33
N GLN A 39 -46.45 -7.46 7.12
CA GLN A 39 -45.52 -8.45 6.56
C GLN A 39 -44.18 -7.83 6.19
N PHE A 40 -44.19 -6.58 5.71
CA PHE A 40 -42.96 -5.83 5.43
C PHE A 40 -42.14 -5.61 6.71
N LEU A 41 -42.78 -5.18 7.80
CA LEU A 41 -42.11 -4.99 9.08
C LEU A 41 -41.51 -6.31 9.61
N PHE A 42 -42.25 -7.41 9.56
CA PHE A 42 -41.73 -8.73 9.95
C PHE A 42 -40.54 -9.16 9.09
N ALA A 43 -40.60 -8.92 7.77
CA ALA A 43 -39.48 -9.20 6.89
C ALA A 43 -38.24 -8.36 7.25
N CYS A 44 -38.40 -7.05 7.49
CA CYS A 44 -37.30 -6.18 7.91
C CYS A 44 -36.64 -6.66 9.20
N ILE A 45 -37.43 -7.00 10.22
CA ILE A 45 -36.91 -7.50 11.50
C ILE A 45 -36.16 -8.82 11.29
N PHE A 46 -36.76 -9.77 10.55
CA PHE A 46 -36.15 -11.06 10.25
C PHE A 46 -34.79 -10.91 9.56
N TYR A 47 -34.72 -10.12 8.48
CA TYR A 47 -33.48 -9.90 7.75
C TYR A 47 -32.45 -9.12 8.56
N THR A 48 -32.86 -8.18 9.42
CA THR A 48 -31.94 -7.44 10.29
C THR A 48 -31.25 -8.38 11.28
N VAL A 49 -32.01 -9.26 11.94
CA VAL A 49 -31.45 -10.24 12.87
C VAL A 49 -30.60 -11.27 12.13
N TYR A 50 -31.06 -11.77 10.98
CA TYR A 50 -30.34 -12.75 10.16
C TYR A 50 -28.98 -12.21 9.69
N TYR A 51 -28.94 -11.03 9.08
CA TYR A 51 -27.68 -10.44 8.61
C TYR A 51 -26.80 -9.96 9.76
N GLY A 52 -27.38 -9.53 10.89
CA GLY A 52 -26.64 -9.24 12.10
C GLY A 52 -25.89 -10.46 12.64
N ALA A 53 -26.55 -11.63 12.68
CA ALA A 53 -25.93 -12.88 13.08
C ALA A 53 -24.83 -13.33 12.10
N LEU A 54 -25.07 -13.21 10.79
CA LEU A 54 -24.11 -13.56 9.75
C LEU A 54 -22.86 -12.67 9.83
N PHE A 55 -23.04 -11.36 10.00
CA PHE A 55 -21.95 -10.43 10.20
C PHE A 55 -21.16 -10.75 11.48
N GLY A 56 -21.84 -11.10 12.56
CA GLY A 56 -21.21 -11.54 13.81
C GLY A 56 -20.34 -12.79 13.62
N LEU A 57 -20.84 -13.80 12.91
CA LEU A 57 -20.05 -15.00 12.58
C LEU A 57 -18.83 -14.67 11.72
N CYS A 58 -18.99 -13.84 10.68
CA CYS A 58 -17.87 -13.39 9.86
C CYS A 58 -16.82 -12.62 10.69
N ALA A 59 -17.25 -11.76 11.60
CA ALA A 59 -16.36 -11.02 12.49
C ALA A 59 -15.60 -11.95 13.44
N ILE A 60 -16.26 -12.95 14.03
CA ILE A 60 -15.61 -13.94 14.90
C ILE A 60 -14.55 -14.74 14.12
N VAL A 61 -14.89 -15.22 12.93
CA VAL A 61 -13.94 -15.95 12.07
C VAL A 61 -12.76 -15.06 11.69
N TYR A 62 -13.01 -13.81 11.31
CA TYR A 62 -11.95 -12.85 10.99
C TYR A 62 -11.02 -12.59 12.19
N LEU A 63 -11.58 -12.33 13.38
CA LEU A 63 -10.77 -12.10 14.58
C LEU A 63 -9.97 -13.35 14.98
N PHE A 64 -10.56 -14.53 14.84
CA PHE A 64 -9.88 -15.79 15.10
C PHE A 64 -8.72 -16.01 14.12
N LEU A 65 -8.93 -15.79 12.82
CA LEU A 65 -7.87 -15.87 11.81
C LEU A 65 -6.78 -14.82 12.05
N TYR A 66 -7.17 -13.59 12.39
CA TYR A 66 -6.23 -12.53 12.72
C TYR A 66 -5.36 -12.92 13.92
N PHE A 67 -5.97 -13.48 14.98
CA PHE A 67 -5.23 -13.98 16.13
C PHE A 67 -4.32 -15.16 15.78
N LEU A 68 -4.77 -16.12 14.96
CA LEU A 68 -3.93 -17.23 14.53
C LEU A 68 -2.72 -16.78 13.70
N VAL A 69 -2.90 -15.81 12.80
CA VAL A 69 -1.84 -15.35 11.89
C VAL A 69 -0.90 -14.35 12.58
N PHE A 70 -1.43 -13.44 13.39
CA PHE A 70 -0.68 -12.30 13.93
C PHE A 70 -0.54 -12.29 15.45
N GLY A 71 -1.25 -13.15 16.18
CA GLY A 71 -1.30 -13.13 17.65
C GLY A 71 0.04 -13.40 18.32
N ASN A 72 0.93 -14.16 17.66
CA ASN A 72 2.21 -14.57 18.25
C ASN A 72 3.45 -14.13 17.45
N SER A 73 3.33 -13.51 16.28
CA SER A 73 4.47 -13.03 15.49
C SER A 73 4.04 -12.04 14.40
N PRO A 74 4.86 -11.02 14.08
CA PRO A 74 4.67 -10.23 12.87
C PRO A 74 5.05 -11.11 11.67
N ILE A 75 4.03 -11.51 10.89
CA ILE A 75 4.13 -12.16 9.57
C ILE A 75 4.44 -13.68 9.67
N PRO A 76 3.64 -14.55 9.01
CA PRO A 76 3.92 -15.98 8.99
C PRO A 76 5.28 -16.25 8.33
N HIS A 77 6.23 -16.74 9.12
CA HIS A 77 7.45 -17.33 8.60
C HIS A 77 7.08 -18.67 7.95
N SER A 78 7.03 -18.73 6.61
CA SER A 78 7.00 -20.03 5.93
C SER A 78 8.27 -20.78 6.33
N PRO A 79 8.20 -22.00 6.87
CA PRO A 79 9.40 -22.79 7.18
C PRO A 79 10.17 -23.19 5.90
N ASN A 80 9.51 -23.10 4.74
CA ASN A 80 10.08 -23.38 3.42
C ASN A 80 9.95 -22.10 2.57
N THR A 81 10.85 -21.14 2.76
CA THR A 81 10.87 -19.84 2.06
C THR A 81 11.46 -19.92 0.65
N ASP A 82 11.20 -20.97 -0.11
CA ASP A 82 11.72 -21.06 -1.48
C ASP A 82 11.08 -20.00 -2.41
N LEU A 83 9.89 -19.49 -2.05
CA LEU A 83 9.22 -18.40 -2.78
C LEU A 83 9.62 -16.98 -2.35
N LEU A 84 10.11 -16.81 -1.11
CA LEU A 84 10.52 -15.51 -0.56
C LEU A 84 12.01 -15.24 -0.72
N VAL A 85 12.85 -16.28 -0.71
CA VAL A 85 14.29 -16.18 -0.98
C VAL A 85 14.54 -15.99 -2.49
N LYS A 86 13.67 -16.53 -3.34
CA LYS A 86 13.87 -16.53 -4.80
C LYS A 86 13.65 -15.18 -5.48
N ASN A 87 13.02 -14.22 -4.80
CA ASN A 87 12.73 -12.89 -5.35
C ASN A 87 13.32 -11.77 -4.48
N ILE A 88 14.63 -11.84 -4.20
CA ILE A 88 15.35 -10.64 -3.74
C ILE A 88 15.39 -9.69 -4.91
N ALA A 89 14.38 -8.82 -5.00
CA ALA A 89 14.36 -7.77 -5.99
C ALA A 89 15.41 -6.71 -5.60
N LEU A 90 16.28 -6.40 -6.56
CA LEU A 90 17.16 -5.24 -6.53
C LEU A 90 16.33 -4.04 -6.97
N PHE A 91 16.18 -3.08 -6.06
CA PHE A 91 15.54 -1.81 -6.36
C PHE A 91 16.63 -0.73 -6.47
N PRO A 92 16.50 0.23 -7.40
CA PRO A 92 17.35 1.41 -7.35
C PRO A 92 17.14 2.14 -6.02
N LEU A 93 18.21 2.74 -5.50
CA LEU A 93 18.12 3.56 -4.28
C LEU A 93 17.38 4.88 -4.56
N THR A 94 17.56 5.42 -5.76
CA THR A 94 16.92 6.65 -6.24
C THR A 94 15.52 6.38 -6.80
N ASN A 95 14.67 7.40 -6.83
CA ASN A 95 13.31 7.31 -7.39
C ASN A 95 13.31 7.13 -8.92
N ASN A 96 14.40 7.51 -9.58
CA ASN A 96 14.59 7.26 -11.00
C ASN A 96 15.23 5.89 -11.23
N TYR A 97 14.55 5.08 -12.04
CA TYR A 97 14.97 3.72 -12.41
C TYR A 97 15.82 3.69 -13.70
N VAL A 98 15.99 4.83 -14.37
CA VAL A 98 16.80 4.98 -15.59
C VAL A 98 17.81 6.10 -15.38
N LEU A 99 19.07 5.83 -15.64
CA LEU A 99 20.09 6.86 -15.76
C LEU A 99 19.82 7.69 -17.00
N LYS A 100 19.56 8.98 -16.81
CA LYS A 100 19.50 9.93 -17.92
C LYS A 100 20.90 10.10 -18.51
N SER A 101 20.96 10.34 -19.82
CA SER A 101 22.21 10.74 -20.46
C SER A 101 22.68 12.06 -19.84
N PHE A 102 23.90 12.08 -19.30
CA PHE A 102 24.48 13.27 -18.69
C PHE A 102 25.76 13.68 -19.41
N ASN A 103 26.08 14.98 -19.33
CA ASN A 103 27.33 15.52 -19.84
C ASN A 103 28.31 15.71 -18.68
N LYS A 104 29.48 15.07 -18.77
CA LYS A 104 30.56 15.20 -17.78
C LYS A 104 31.03 16.65 -17.59
N ALA A 105 31.01 17.45 -18.66
CA ALA A 105 31.50 18.84 -18.62
C ALA A 105 30.50 19.82 -18.00
N ASP A 106 29.21 19.45 -17.91
CA ASP A 106 28.16 20.35 -17.43
C ASP A 106 27.52 19.82 -16.15
N SER A 107 27.92 20.43 -15.03
CA SER A 107 27.43 20.11 -13.68
C SER A 107 25.91 20.22 -13.56
N ASN A 108 25.27 21.10 -14.33
CA ASN A 108 23.82 21.30 -14.26
C ASN A 108 23.03 20.08 -14.74
N THR A 109 23.63 19.21 -15.56
CA THR A 109 22.94 18.05 -16.13
C THR A 109 22.72 16.94 -15.11
N TYR A 110 23.62 16.78 -14.13
CA TYR A 110 23.59 15.69 -13.15
C TYR A 110 23.35 16.13 -11.69
N ASN A 111 23.18 17.43 -11.45
CA ASN A 111 22.93 17.98 -10.11
C ASN A 111 21.69 17.39 -9.44
N TYR A 112 20.65 17.09 -10.22
CA TYR A 112 19.41 16.50 -9.71
C TYR A 112 19.66 15.07 -9.19
N GLU A 113 20.43 14.28 -9.93
CA GLU A 113 20.82 12.92 -9.57
C GLU A 113 21.69 12.89 -8.30
N ILE A 114 22.63 13.84 -8.18
CA ILE A 114 23.45 13.98 -6.96
C ILE A 114 22.56 14.28 -5.74
N GLN A 115 21.56 15.14 -5.88
CA GLN A 115 20.66 15.48 -4.78
C GLN A 115 19.82 14.29 -4.32
N GLU A 116 19.29 13.49 -5.25
CA GLU A 116 18.54 12.27 -4.90
C GLU A 116 19.42 11.24 -4.19
N ILE A 117 20.64 11.03 -4.68
CA ILE A 117 21.61 10.12 -4.06
C ILE A 117 21.96 10.61 -2.65
N GLN A 118 22.27 11.90 -2.50
CA GLN A 118 22.61 12.48 -1.20
C GLN A 118 21.45 12.35 -0.23
N GLN A 119 20.22 12.63 -0.66
CA GLN A 119 19.03 12.47 0.18
C GLN A 119 18.86 11.03 0.64
N ALA A 120 19.03 10.05 -0.25
CA ALA A 120 18.89 8.65 0.10
C ALA A 120 20.03 8.14 1.00
N LEU A 121 21.27 8.62 0.82
CA LEU A 121 22.40 8.27 1.69
C LEU A 121 22.28 8.90 3.08
N ASN A 122 21.72 10.11 3.20
CA ASN A 122 21.47 10.77 4.48
C ASN A 122 20.53 9.94 5.38
N GLU A 123 19.60 9.16 4.81
CA GLU A 123 18.74 8.26 5.59
C GLU A 123 19.56 7.25 6.39
N TYR A 124 20.72 6.81 5.88
CA TYR A 124 21.61 5.86 6.56
C TYR A 124 22.45 6.51 7.68
N ASP A 125 22.70 7.82 7.58
CA ASP A 125 23.46 8.56 8.60
C ASP A 125 22.62 8.88 9.85
N THR A 126 21.32 9.16 9.65
CA THR A 126 20.37 9.55 10.71
C THR A 126 19.91 8.39 11.61
N VAL A 127 20.22 7.14 11.27
CA VAL A 127 19.86 6.00 12.12
C VAL A 127 20.77 5.98 13.36
N ASP A 128 20.21 6.39 14.49
CA ASP A 128 20.78 6.39 15.86
C ASP A 128 21.04 4.97 16.43
N SER A 129 21.35 4.01 15.56
CA SER A 129 21.85 2.71 15.97
C SER A 129 23.37 2.81 16.09
N ASN A 130 23.89 3.19 17.26
CA ASN A 130 25.32 3.09 17.61
C ASN A 130 25.87 1.64 17.59
N LYS A 131 25.16 0.70 16.96
CA LYS A 131 25.50 -0.72 16.85
C LYS A 131 26.24 -0.95 15.53
N ILE A 132 27.57 -0.92 15.61
CA ILE A 132 28.45 -1.40 14.55
C ILE A 132 28.31 -2.93 14.53
N CYS A 133 27.66 -3.46 13.50
CA CYS A 133 27.54 -4.90 13.34
C CYS A 133 28.81 -5.47 12.71
N SER A 134 29.44 -6.42 13.40
CA SER A 134 30.51 -7.21 12.83
C SER A 134 29.93 -8.22 11.82
N PRO A 135 30.64 -8.53 10.72
CA PRO A 135 30.22 -9.55 9.78
C PRO A 135 30.10 -10.90 10.51
N GLY A 136 28.86 -11.41 10.61
CA GLY A 136 28.55 -12.65 11.33
C GLY A 136 28.14 -12.51 12.80
N GLY A 137 27.93 -11.28 13.30
CA GLY A 137 27.43 -11.05 14.65
C GLY A 137 25.91 -11.26 14.75
N SER A 138 25.48 -12.16 15.65
CA SER A 138 24.07 -12.35 16.01
C SER A 138 23.61 -11.24 16.96
N ASN A 139 23.29 -10.08 16.42
CA ASN A 139 22.75 -8.97 17.20
C ASN A 139 21.23 -8.88 16.99
N ASN A 140 20.46 -8.92 18.07
CA ASN A 140 19.00 -8.79 18.10
C ASN A 140 18.50 -7.35 17.77
N GLY A 141 19.20 -6.59 16.92
CA GLY A 141 18.86 -5.21 16.60
C GLY A 141 19.27 -4.80 15.19
N ALA A 142 18.70 -3.70 14.69
CA ALA A 142 19.07 -3.13 13.41
C ALA A 142 20.54 -2.71 13.41
N CYS A 143 21.25 -3.07 12.35
CA CYS A 143 22.65 -2.74 12.14
C CYS A 143 22.76 -1.42 11.40
N LYS A 144 23.64 -0.53 11.88
CA LYS A 144 23.99 0.66 11.08
C LYS A 144 24.88 0.24 9.93
N PHE A 145 24.50 0.66 8.73
CA PHE A 145 25.34 0.54 7.54
C PHE A 145 26.21 1.80 7.45
N ASP A 146 27.53 1.62 7.42
CA ASP A 146 28.46 2.74 7.28
C ASP A 146 28.62 3.10 5.80
N VAL A 147 28.14 4.29 5.42
CA VAL A 147 28.23 4.82 4.06
C VAL A 147 29.68 4.89 3.57
N LYS A 148 30.66 4.99 4.48
CA LYS A 148 32.09 4.98 4.13
C LYS A 148 32.56 3.67 3.51
N GLN A 149 31.85 2.56 3.72
CA GLN A 149 32.17 1.27 3.08
C GLN A 149 31.94 1.28 1.57
N LEU A 150 31.21 2.27 1.04
CA LEU A 150 31.01 2.47 -0.41
C LEU A 150 32.27 3.02 -1.11
N GLY A 151 33.33 3.35 -0.36
CA GLY A 151 34.62 3.80 -0.90
C GLY A 151 34.49 5.09 -1.72
N PRO A 152 34.93 5.12 -3.00
CA PRO A 152 34.88 6.33 -3.82
C PRO A 152 33.44 6.81 -4.10
N CYS A 153 32.44 5.93 -3.91
CA CYS A 153 31.03 6.27 -4.04
C CYS A 153 30.42 6.83 -2.74
N ALA A 154 31.20 7.06 -1.69
CA ALA A 154 30.68 7.70 -0.48
C ALA A 154 30.61 9.24 -0.60
N THR A 155 31.40 9.82 -1.49
CA THR A 155 31.62 11.28 -1.55
C THR A 155 30.97 11.87 -2.82
N SER A 156 30.24 12.98 -2.65
CA SER A 156 29.77 13.80 -3.78
C SER A 156 30.96 14.30 -4.61
N PRO A 157 30.94 14.24 -5.95
CA PRO A 157 29.78 14.09 -6.85
C PRO A 157 29.53 12.66 -7.33
N TYR A 158 29.85 11.62 -6.55
CA TYR A 158 29.49 10.22 -6.82
C TYR A 158 29.93 9.70 -8.21
N GLY A 159 31.09 10.16 -8.69
CA GLY A 159 31.71 9.73 -9.95
C GLY A 159 31.14 10.37 -11.23
N PHE A 160 30.14 11.25 -11.13
CA PHE A 160 29.59 11.97 -12.30
C PHE A 160 30.60 12.92 -12.96
N ASP A 161 31.49 13.51 -12.16
CA ASP A 161 32.60 14.39 -12.61
C ASP A 161 33.69 13.66 -13.38
N THR A 162 33.90 12.37 -13.10
CA THR A 162 34.86 11.52 -13.83
C THR A 162 34.26 10.90 -15.09
N GLY A 163 32.93 10.92 -15.21
CA GLY A 163 32.17 10.25 -16.28
C GLY A 163 31.82 8.79 -15.96
N ILE A 164 32.08 8.34 -14.73
CA ILE A 164 31.80 6.97 -14.27
C ILE A 164 30.89 7.07 -13.03
N PRO A 165 29.56 7.18 -13.20
CA PRO A 165 28.64 7.43 -12.10
C PRO A 165 28.46 6.18 -11.24
N CYS A 166 28.33 6.38 -9.93
CA CYS A 166 28.04 5.32 -8.97
C CYS A 166 26.55 4.94 -8.99
N LEU A 167 26.25 3.64 -9.07
CA LEU A 167 24.89 3.11 -9.02
C LEU A 167 24.63 2.41 -7.69
N TYR A 168 23.54 2.79 -7.05
CA TYR A 168 23.14 2.26 -5.76
C TYR A 168 21.91 1.39 -5.91
N PHE A 169 21.98 0.20 -5.34
CA PHE A 169 20.88 -0.74 -5.28
C PHE A 169 20.57 -1.11 -3.84
N ARG A 170 19.29 -1.26 -3.53
CA ARG A 170 18.78 -1.75 -2.25
C ARG A 170 18.09 -3.09 -2.46
N LEU A 171 18.22 -3.97 -1.47
CA LEU A 171 17.50 -5.25 -1.45
C LEU A 171 16.13 -5.07 -0.80
N GLY A 172 15.12 -5.75 -1.34
CA GLY A 172 13.81 -5.84 -0.70
C GLY A 172 13.92 -6.44 0.71
N LYS A 173 13.24 -5.81 1.68
CA LYS A 173 13.21 -6.32 3.06
C LYS A 173 12.42 -7.62 3.12
N VAL A 174 13.14 -8.73 3.20
CA VAL A 174 12.58 -10.02 3.60
C VAL A 174 12.69 -10.19 5.12
N GLY A 175 11.90 -11.10 5.70
CA GLY A 175 11.95 -11.41 7.13
C GLY A 175 13.25 -12.12 7.52
N LYS A 176 13.18 -13.24 8.24
CA LYS A 176 14.36 -14.04 8.56
C LYS A 176 15.01 -14.55 7.27
N PHE A 177 16.11 -13.92 6.88
CA PHE A 177 17.01 -14.43 5.84
C PHE A 177 18.06 -15.28 6.53
N ILE A 178 18.10 -16.57 6.22
CA ILE A 178 19.18 -17.46 6.64
C ILE A 178 20.13 -17.51 5.46
N ASP A 179 21.30 -16.90 5.61
CA ASP A 179 22.37 -17.01 4.63
C ASP A 179 22.87 -18.46 4.59
N GLN A 180 22.63 -19.16 3.50
CA GLN A 180 23.04 -20.57 3.33
C GLN A 180 24.53 -20.73 3.00
N THR A 181 25.30 -19.65 2.88
CA THR A 181 26.74 -19.73 2.60
C THR A 181 27.60 -20.08 3.83
N ARG A 182 26.97 -20.43 4.97
CA ARG A 182 27.61 -20.86 6.22
C ARG A 182 27.26 -22.30 6.65
N LEU A 183 27.00 -23.19 5.70
CA LEU A 183 26.91 -24.64 5.92
C LEU A 183 28.08 -25.37 5.24
#